data_AF-A0A9D8J0Y4-F1
#
_entry.id   AF-A0A9D8J0Y4-F1
#
_cell.length_a   1.000
_cell.length_b   1.000
_cell.length_c   1.000
_cell.angle_alpha   90.00
_cell.angle_beta   90.00
_cell.angle_gamma   90.00
#
_symmetry.space_group_name_H-M   'P 1'
#
loop_
_entity.id
_entity.type
_entity.pdbx_description
1 polymer ?
#
loop_
_entity_poly.entity_id
_entity_poly.type
_entity_poly.pdbx_seq_one_letter_code
_entity_poly.pdbx_strand_id
1 'polypeptide(L)'
;AVTDGLLFRRLGPREVARLDAFEDDFYERRTVSVTTLAGETVKAETYIVPAVSRHRIDPRPWCLDEFRSRSLQSFLDRCRAAGP
;
A
#
# COMPACT_ATOMS: atom_id res chain seq x y z
N ALA A 1 -15.29 -3.82 -4.72
CA ALA A 1 -14.90 -4.04 -3.31
C ALA A 1 -14.33 -2.74 -2.75
N VAL A 2 -14.46 -2.51 -1.45
CA VAL A 2 -13.90 -1.36 -0.71
C VAL A 2 -12.93 -1.93 0.33
N THR A 3 -11.86 -1.21 0.65
CA THR A 3 -10.89 -1.61 1.65
C THR A 3 -10.55 -0.43 2.56
N ASP A 4 -10.42 -0.70 3.85
CA ASP A 4 -10.05 0.31 4.84
C ASP A 4 -8.54 0.57 4.81
N GLY A 5 -8.15 1.78 5.18
CA GLY A 5 -6.74 2.18 5.17
C GLY A 5 -6.47 3.49 5.91
N LEU A 6 -5.25 3.97 5.79
CA LEU A 6 -4.80 5.25 6.37
C LEU A 6 -4.47 6.23 5.24
N LEU A 7 -5.02 7.45 5.32
CA LEU A 7 -4.70 8.53 4.40
C LEU A 7 -3.59 9.41 4.96
N PHE A 8 -2.39 9.27 4.42
CA PHE A 8 -1.28 10.19 4.70
C PHE A 8 -1.47 11.48 3.89
N ARG A 9 -1.36 12.64 4.55
CA ARG A 9 -1.54 13.96 3.92
C ARG A 9 -0.26 14.77 4.00
N ARG A 10 -0.10 15.70 3.05
CA ARG A 10 1.03 16.65 2.96
C ARG A 10 2.39 15.96 2.77
N LEU A 11 2.42 14.89 1.98
CA LEU A 11 3.68 14.32 1.50
C LEU A 11 4.26 15.25 0.43
N GLY A 12 5.51 15.64 0.61
CA GLY A 12 6.30 16.37 -0.37
C GLY A 12 6.97 15.45 -1.40
N PRO A 13 7.58 16.01 -2.45
CA PRO A 13 8.13 15.23 -3.56
C PRO A 13 9.18 14.21 -3.15
N ARG A 14 9.98 14.49 -2.10
CA ARG A 14 11.01 13.57 -1.61
C ARG A 14 10.43 12.34 -0.93
N GLU A 15 9.37 12.52 -0.15
CA GLU A 15 8.69 11.40 0.52
C GLU A 15 7.98 10.52 -0.50
N VAL A 16 7.35 11.14 -1.50
CA VAL A 16 6.71 10.46 -2.62
C VAL A 16 7.73 9.66 -3.44
N ALA A 17 8.89 10.23 -3.79
CA ALA A 17 9.93 9.51 -4.50
C ALA A 17 10.50 8.32 -3.70
N ARG A 18 10.57 8.45 -2.37
CA ARG A 18 10.99 7.34 -1.51
C ARG A 18 9.96 6.21 -1.48
N LEU A 19 8.68 6.53 -1.52
CA LEU A 19 7.61 5.54 -1.66
C LEU A 19 7.71 4.83 -3.01
N ASP A 20 7.96 5.59 -4.11
CA ASP A 20 8.14 4.99 -5.44
C ASP A 20 9.30 3.99 -5.48
N ALA A 21 10.44 4.34 -4.88
CA ALA A 21 11.58 3.44 -4.80
C ALA A 21 11.31 2.19 -3.94
N PHE A 22 10.50 2.31 -2.88
CA PHE A 22 10.17 1.19 -2.00
C PHE A 22 9.19 0.20 -2.65
N GLU A 23 8.19 0.72 -3.39
CA GLU A 23 7.17 -0.10 -4.06
C GLU A 23 7.71 -0.76 -5.35
N ASP A 24 8.80 -0.21 -5.89
CA ASP A 24 9.52 -0.70 -7.08
C ASP A 24 8.58 -0.80 -8.31
N ASP A 25 9.07 -1.38 -9.39
CA ASP A 25 8.31 -1.57 -10.64
C ASP A 25 7.15 -2.59 -10.51
N PHE A 26 6.94 -3.19 -9.33
CA PHE A 26 5.91 -4.20 -9.12
C PHE A 26 4.50 -3.60 -9.02
N TYR A 27 4.37 -2.39 -8.47
CA TYR A 27 3.10 -1.70 -8.31
C TYR A 27 2.98 -0.51 -9.27
N GLU A 28 1.76 -0.19 -9.69
CA GLU A 28 1.45 1.06 -10.40
C GLU A 28 0.79 2.06 -9.44
N ARG A 29 1.30 3.30 -9.41
CA ARG A 29 0.63 4.37 -8.67
C ARG A 29 -0.62 4.82 -9.42
N ARG A 30 -1.76 4.86 -8.73
CA ARG A 30 -3.04 5.32 -9.28
C ARG A 30 -3.77 6.25 -8.34
N THR A 31 -4.46 7.22 -8.93
CA THR A 31 -5.42 8.07 -8.24
C THR A 31 -6.71 7.32 -7.98
N VAL A 32 -7.14 7.28 -6.72
CA VAL A 32 -8.39 6.69 -6.25
C VAL A 32 -9.24 7.72 -5.51
N SER A 33 -10.54 7.46 -5.38
CA SER A 33 -11.40 8.19 -4.45
C SER A 33 -11.43 7.45 -3.12
N VAL A 34 -11.17 8.14 -2.02
CA VAL A 34 -11.31 7.61 -0.65
C VAL A 34 -12.36 8.40 0.11
N THR A 35 -13.09 7.73 1.00
CA THR A 35 -14.03 8.37 1.92
C THR A 35 -13.39 8.39 3.30
N THR A 36 -13.26 9.58 3.89
CA THR A 36 -12.71 9.73 5.25
C THR A 36 -13.76 9.40 6.29
N LEU A 37 -13.34 9.18 7.54
CA LEU A 37 -14.27 8.97 8.66
C LEU A 37 -15.17 10.19 8.93
N ALA A 38 -14.79 11.38 8.43
CA ALA A 38 -15.63 12.58 8.48
C ALA A 38 -16.68 12.62 7.35
N GLY A 39 -16.73 11.62 6.47
CA GLY A 39 -17.66 11.54 5.34
C GLY A 39 -17.18 12.30 4.09
N GLU A 40 -15.99 12.90 4.12
CA GLU A 40 -15.43 13.62 2.97
C GLU A 40 -14.91 12.65 1.91
N THR A 41 -15.16 12.94 0.63
CA THR A 41 -14.56 12.20 -0.48
C THR A 41 -13.35 12.97 -1.00
N VAL A 42 -12.19 12.31 -1.00
CA VAL A 42 -10.90 12.93 -1.38
C VAL A 42 -10.25 12.11 -2.49
N LYS A 43 -9.60 12.80 -3.44
CA LYS A 43 -8.70 12.16 -4.40
C LYS A 43 -7.35 11.95 -3.74
N ALA A 44 -6.89 10.70 -3.73
CA ALA A 44 -5.62 10.29 -3.16
C ALA A 44 -4.91 9.32 -4.10
N GLU A 45 -3.61 9.13 -3.92
CA GLU A 45 -2.83 8.17 -4.67
C GLU A 45 -2.56 6.92 -3.83
N THR A 46 -2.52 5.77 -4.48
CA THR A 46 -2.15 4.50 -3.87
C THR A 46 -1.44 3.61 -4.89
N TYR A 47 -0.78 2.57 -4.42
CA TYR A 47 -0.04 1.60 -5.21
C TYR A 47 -0.91 0.35 -5.41
N ILE A 48 -1.18 -0.01 -6.67
CA ILE A 48 -2.01 -1.17 -6.99
C ILE A 48 -1.25 -2.17 -7.85
N VAL A 49 -1.52 -3.46 -7.65
CA VAL A 49 -0.91 -4.50 -8.48
C VAL A 49 -1.50 -4.43 -9.89
N PRO A 50 -0.67 -4.29 -10.95
CA PRO A 50 -1.14 -4.28 -12.32
C PRO A 50 -1.97 -5.52 -12.66
N ALA A 51 -2.95 -5.38 -13.55
CA ALA A 51 -3.85 -6.47 -13.92
C ALA A 51 -3.10 -7.73 -14.39
N VAL A 52 -1.99 -7.54 -15.11
CA VAL A 52 -1.12 -8.62 -15.61
C VAL A 52 -0.47 -9.45 -14.49
N SER A 53 -0.27 -8.86 -13.31
CA SER A 53 0.41 -9.48 -12.17
C SER A 53 -0.56 -10.08 -11.14
N ARG A 54 -1.88 -9.99 -11.35
CA ARG A 54 -2.90 -10.48 -10.40
C ARG A 54 -2.80 -11.97 -10.10
N HIS A 55 -2.27 -12.77 -11.02
CA HIS A 55 -2.04 -14.20 -10.84
C HIS A 55 -1.02 -14.51 -9.71
N ARG A 56 -0.26 -13.51 -9.26
CA ARG A 56 0.71 -13.61 -8.16
C ARG A 56 0.08 -13.32 -6.79
N ILE A 57 -1.19 -12.90 -6.75
CA ILE A 57 -1.90 -12.53 -5.53
C ILE A 57 -2.69 -13.75 -5.05
N ASP A 58 -2.62 -14.02 -3.75
CA ASP A 58 -3.46 -15.02 -3.11
C ASP A 58 -4.95 -14.60 -3.20
N PRO A 59 -5.85 -15.47 -3.69
CA PRO A 59 -7.27 -15.13 -3.81
C PRO A 59 -8.01 -15.05 -2.46
N ARG A 60 -7.39 -15.51 -1.37
CA ARG A 60 -7.98 -15.43 -0.03
C ARG A 60 -8.12 -13.97 0.41
N PRO A 61 -9.22 -13.62 1.12
CA PRO A 61 -9.38 -12.30 1.68
C PRO A 61 -8.20 -11.91 2.58
N TRP A 62 -7.72 -10.68 2.42
CA TRP A 62 -6.68 -10.13 3.27
C TRP A 62 -7.17 -9.98 4.72
N CYS A 63 -6.35 -10.38 5.69
CA CYS A 63 -6.60 -10.20 7.12
C CYS A 63 -5.40 -9.51 7.78
N LEU A 64 -5.58 -8.26 8.21
CA LEU A 64 -4.51 -7.47 8.81
C LEU A 64 -4.03 -8.07 10.15
N ASP A 65 -4.93 -8.59 10.97
CA ASP A 65 -4.58 -9.17 12.28
C ASP A 65 -3.80 -10.48 12.13
N GLU A 66 -4.15 -11.28 11.12
CA GLU A 66 -3.37 -12.47 10.78
C GLU A 66 -1.97 -12.08 10.31
N PHE A 67 -1.85 -11.07 9.44
CA PHE A 67 -0.55 -10.58 8.99
C PHE A 67 0.30 -10.06 10.16
N ARG A 68 -0.31 -9.26 11.04
CA ARG A 68 0.36 -8.71 12.24
C ARG A 68 0.88 -9.80 13.17
N SER A 69 0.09 -10.84 13.41
CA SER A 69 0.46 -11.92 14.34
C SER A 69 1.48 -12.90 13.76
N ARG A 70 1.47 -13.13 12.44
CA ARG A 70 2.26 -14.22 11.83
C ARG A 70 3.45 -13.76 11.00
N SER A 71 3.36 -12.59 10.38
CA SER A 71 4.24 -12.23 9.25
C SER A 71 4.88 -10.85 9.36
N LEU A 72 4.36 -9.97 10.21
CA LEU A 72 4.81 -8.58 10.32
C LEU A 72 6.29 -8.46 10.70
N GLN A 73 6.75 -9.20 11.71
CA GLN A 73 8.15 -9.08 12.16
C GLN A 73 9.13 -9.47 11.04
N SER A 74 8.92 -10.63 10.42
CA SER A 74 9.75 -11.09 9.30
C SER A 74 9.69 -10.14 8.09
N PHE A 75 8.54 -9.50 7.86
CA PHE A 75 8.41 -8.46 6.84
C PHE A 75 9.26 -7.23 7.18
N LEU A 76 9.14 -6.70 8.40
CA LEU A 76 9.93 -5.55 8.86
C LEU A 76 11.43 -5.81 8.81
N ASP A 77 11.86 -7.02 9.17
CA ASP A 77 13.28 -7.39 9.12
C ASP A 77 13.82 -7.39 7.69
N ARG A 78 13.03 -7.86 6.71
CA ARG A 78 13.38 -7.72 5.29
C ARG A 78 13.42 -6.28 4.83
N CYS A 79 12.46 -5.44 5.22
CA CYS A 79 12.46 -4.03 4.85
C CYS A 79 13.65 -3.26 5.44
N ARG A 80 14.12 -3.63 6.64
CA ARG A 80 15.32 -3.04 7.24
C ARG A 80 16.61 -3.50 6.55
N ALA A 81 16.67 -4.77 6.17
CA ALA A 81 17.83 -5.35 5.48
C ALA A 81 17.96 -4.86 4.04
N ALA A 82 16.82 -4.68 3.36
CA ALA A 82 16.74 -4.16 2.00
C ALA A 82 16.68 -2.61 1.98
N GLY A 83 17.47 -1.95 2.85
CA GLY A 83 17.50 -0.48 2.94
C GLY A 83 17.59 0.19 1.55
N PRO A 84 17.08 1.44 1.41
CA PRO A 84 17.06 2.14 0.13
C PRO A 84 18.45 2.32 -0.47
#